data_AF-A0A6G6WZZ0-F1
#
_entry.id   AF-A0A6G6WZZ0-F1
#
_cell.length_a   1.000
_cell.length_b   1.000
_cell.length_c   1.000
_cell.angle_alpha   90.00
_cell.angle_beta   90.00
_cell.angle_gamma   90.00
#
_symmetry.space_group_name_H-M   'P 1'
#
loop_
_entity.id
_entity.type
_entity.pdbx_description
1 polymer ?
#
loop_
_entity_poly.entity_id
_entity_poly.type
_entity_poly.pdbx_seq_one_letter_code
_entity_poly.pdbx_strand_id
1 'polypeptide(L)'
;MAKYIPPEQGKAMQFVDVVFLLVAIFAALWLPLQLGLAGAAKAIDKIENPTWELLGQNATMVSIWEKLGYTPETAHDIIQNRFHYNIDWLSLILMAAVLIGYFVFLFRASDKEYREVIAEKFGDRK
;
A
#
# COMPACT_ATOMS: atom_id res chain seq x y z
N MET A 1 14.31 40.73 21.04
CA MET A 1 13.75 40.12 19.83
C MET A 1 12.24 40.28 19.88
N ALA A 2 11.61 40.76 18.81
CA ALA A 2 10.14 40.83 18.76
C ALA A 2 9.57 39.40 18.76
N LYS A 3 8.51 39.16 19.55
CA LYS A 3 7.87 37.85 19.64
C LYS A 3 7.07 37.62 18.36
N TYR A 4 7.37 36.55 17.62
CA TYR A 4 6.60 36.16 16.44
C TYR A 4 5.13 35.92 16.82
N ILE A 5 4.22 36.45 16.00
CA ILE A 5 2.78 36.25 16.12
C ILE A 5 2.35 35.52 14.85
N PRO A 6 1.93 34.24 14.93
CA PRO A 6 1.50 33.49 13.76
C PRO A 6 0.22 34.11 13.17
N PRO A 7 0.02 34.02 11.84
CA PRO A 7 -1.22 34.40 11.21
C PRO A 7 -2.35 33.47 11.66
N GLU A 8 -3.51 34.03 12.01
CA GLU A 8 -4.71 33.24 12.35
C GLU A 8 -5.47 32.85 11.07
N GLN A 9 -5.72 31.56 10.89
CA GLN A 9 -6.49 31.06 9.76
C GLN A 9 -7.99 31.34 9.97
N GLY A 10 -8.65 31.87 8.94
CA GLY A 10 -10.10 32.14 9.00
C GLY A 10 -10.93 30.85 9.10
N LYS A 11 -11.99 30.87 9.93
CA LYS A 11 -12.86 29.70 10.20
C LYS A 11 -13.47 29.08 8.93
N ALA A 12 -13.77 29.89 7.92
CA ALA A 12 -14.30 29.41 6.64
C ALA A 12 -13.28 28.55 5.87
N MET A 13 -12.02 28.99 5.81
CA MET A 13 -10.95 28.24 5.15
C MET A 13 -10.58 26.97 5.92
N GLN A 14 -10.64 27.02 7.26
CA GLN A 14 -10.45 25.82 8.08
C GLN A 14 -11.51 24.75 7.80
N PHE A 15 -12.77 25.13 7.58
CA PHE A 15 -13.82 24.19 7.20
C PHE A 15 -13.54 23.55 5.83
N VAL A 16 -13.12 24.35 4.84
CA VAL A 16 -12.75 23.84 3.52
C VAL A 16 -11.59 22.85 3.60
N ASP A 17 -10.55 23.16 4.39
CA ASP A 17 -9.42 22.25 4.61
C ASP A 17 -9.88 20.91 5.18
N VAL A 18 -10.75 20.92 6.20
CA VAL A 18 -11.26 19.69 6.81
C VAL A 18 -12.05 18.87 5.78
N VAL A 19 -12.94 19.51 5.01
CA VAL A 19 -13.70 18.81 3.96
C VAL A 19 -12.76 18.23 2.90
N PHE A 20 -11.76 18.99 2.46
CA PHE A 20 -10.79 18.55 1.49
C PHE A 20 -10.00 17.33 2.00
N LEU A 21 -9.52 17.37 3.25
CA LEU A 21 -8.82 16.25 3.87
C LEU A 21 -9.71 15.01 3.96
N LEU A 22 -10.98 15.16 4.33
CA LEU A 22 -11.92 14.03 4.38
C LEU A 22 -12.12 13.41 2.99
N VAL A 23 -12.30 14.23 1.95
CA VAL A 23 -12.43 13.76 0.57
C VAL A 23 -11.15 13.09 0.09
N ALA A 24 -9.98 13.65 0.40
CA ALA A 24 -8.68 13.11 0.02
C ALA A 24 -8.43 11.75 0.68
N ILE A 25 -8.73 11.61 1.98
CA ILE A 25 -8.63 10.34 2.71
C ILE A 25 -9.60 9.31 2.11
N PHE A 26 -10.85 9.71 1.88
CA PHE A 26 -11.83 8.82 1.26
C PHE A 26 -11.38 8.33 -0.12
N ALA A 27 -10.93 9.25 -0.99
CA ALA A 27 -10.44 8.91 -2.32
C ALA A 27 -9.21 8.01 -2.27
N ALA A 28 -8.27 8.29 -1.37
CA ALA A 28 -7.05 7.49 -1.18
C ALA A 28 -7.36 6.04 -0.76
N LEU A 29 -8.44 5.82 0.00
CA LEU A 29 -8.86 4.48 0.42
C LEU A 29 -9.77 3.79 -0.60
N TRP A 30 -10.67 4.54 -1.24
CA TRP A 30 -11.70 4.00 -2.12
C TRP A 30 -11.20 3.71 -3.55
N LEU A 31 -10.35 4.58 -4.12
CA LEU A 31 -9.87 4.42 -5.49
C LEU A 31 -9.07 3.12 -5.71
N PRO A 32 -8.11 2.75 -4.84
CA PRO A 32 -7.38 1.48 -5.00
C PRO A 32 -8.31 0.27 -4.94
N LEU A 33 -9.36 0.32 -4.12
CA LEU A 33 -10.34 -0.75 -4.01
C LEU A 33 -11.17 -0.90 -5.31
N GLN A 34 -11.66 0.20 -5.86
CA GLN A 34 -12.43 0.18 -7.12
C GLN A 34 -11.60 -0.27 -8.32
N LEU A 35 -10.33 0.13 -8.36
CA LEU A 35 -9.42 -0.26 -9.44
C LEU A 35 -8.88 -1.69 -9.27
N GLY A 36 -9.28 -2.43 -8.23
CA GLY A 36 -8.78 -3.77 -7.94
C GLY A 36 -7.29 -3.80 -7.58
N LEU A 37 -6.71 -2.67 -7.21
CA LEU A 37 -5.30 -2.52 -6.80
C LEU A 37 -5.12 -2.87 -5.31
N ALA A 38 -6.21 -2.95 -4.55
CA ALA A 38 -6.20 -3.31 -3.14
C ALA A 38 -6.52 -4.81 -2.94
N GLY A 39 -5.59 -5.54 -2.32
CA GLY A 39 -5.77 -6.95 -1.93
C GLY A 39 -4.75 -7.88 -2.60
N ALA A 40 -4.33 -8.92 -1.88
CA ALA A 40 -3.53 -9.99 -2.49
C ALA A 40 -4.42 -10.82 -3.41
N ALA A 41 -4.07 -10.92 -4.69
CA ALA A 41 -4.79 -11.75 -5.63
C ALA A 41 -4.79 -13.21 -5.14
N LYS A 42 -5.96 -13.74 -4.82
CA LYS A 42 -6.18 -15.18 -4.67
C LYS A 42 -6.40 -15.72 -6.07
N ALA A 43 -5.34 -16.20 -6.71
CA ALA A 43 -5.45 -16.85 -8.00
C ALA A 43 -5.63 -18.36 -7.78
N ILE A 44 -6.66 -18.94 -8.39
CA ILE A 44 -6.76 -20.39 -8.51
C ILE A 44 -6.13 -20.73 -9.85
N ASP A 45 -4.93 -21.33 -9.81
CA ASP A 45 -4.32 -21.86 -11.03
C ASP A 45 -5.10 -23.11 -11.43
N LYS A 46 -5.83 -23.05 -12.54
CA LYS A 46 -6.59 -24.19 -13.03
C LYS A 46 -5.62 -25.27 -13.53
N ILE A 47 -5.59 -26.41 -12.86
CA ILE A 47 -4.83 -27.59 -13.28
C ILE A 47 -5.83 -28.55 -13.94
N GLU A 48 -5.62 -28.86 -15.23
CA GLU A 48 -6.43 -29.88 -15.90
C GLU A 48 -6.04 -31.26 -15.39
N ASN A 49 -7.03 -32.04 -14.94
CA ASN A 49 -6.85 -33.35 -14.30
C ASN A 49 -5.91 -33.28 -13.08
N PRO A 50 -6.31 -32.58 -12.00
CA PRO A 50 -5.46 -32.42 -10.82
C PRO A 50 -5.14 -33.79 -10.22
N THR A 51 -3.89 -34.00 -9.83
CA THR A 51 -3.46 -35.16 -9.05
C THR A 51 -2.96 -34.68 -7.70
N TRP A 52 -2.95 -35.55 -6.68
CA TRP A 52 -2.41 -35.21 -5.36
C TRP A 52 -0.97 -34.69 -5.43
N GLU A 53 -0.16 -35.26 -6.32
CA GLU A 53 1.22 -34.85 -6.57
C GLU A 53 1.30 -33.44 -7.18
N LEU A 54 0.47 -33.13 -8.18
CA LEU A 54 0.39 -31.78 -8.77
C LEU A 54 -0.11 -30.72 -7.79
N LEU A 55 -0.96 -31.13 -6.84
CA LEU A 55 -1.42 -30.29 -5.74
C LEU A 55 -0.39 -30.15 -4.60
N GLY A 56 0.79 -30.75 -4.74
CA GLY A 56 1.87 -30.69 -3.75
C GLY A 56 1.53 -31.40 -2.44
N GLN A 57 0.58 -32.34 -2.45
CA GLN A 57 0.16 -33.08 -1.25
C GLN A 57 1.05 -34.32 -1.05
N ASN A 58 1.54 -34.51 0.17
CA ASN A 58 2.24 -35.74 0.55
C ASN A 58 1.26 -36.81 1.07
N ALA A 59 1.73 -38.05 1.27
CA ALA A 59 0.90 -39.18 1.67
C ALA A 59 0.04 -38.93 2.94
N THR A 60 0.59 -38.22 3.93
CA THR A 60 -0.15 -37.86 5.14
C THR A 60 -1.29 -36.89 4.82
N MET A 61 -1.03 -35.85 4.03
CA MET A 61 -2.04 -34.86 3.64
C MET A 61 -3.16 -35.50 2.80
N VAL A 62 -2.80 -36.35 1.84
CA VAL A 62 -3.76 -37.11 1.02
C VAL A 62 -4.70 -37.93 1.89
N SER A 63 -4.17 -38.65 2.89
CA SER A 63 -4.99 -39.46 3.79
C SER A 63 -6.01 -38.65 4.59
N ILE A 64 -5.75 -37.38 4.86
CA ILE A 64 -6.67 -36.47 5.56
C ILE A 64 -7.76 -36.01 4.60
N TRP A 65 -7.40 -35.59 3.39
CA TRP A 65 -8.37 -35.19 2.37
C TRP A 65 -9.34 -36.31 2.01
N GLU A 66 -8.83 -37.53 1.83
CA GLU A 66 -9.65 -38.71 1.55
C GLU A 66 -10.60 -39.04 2.71
N LYS A 67 -10.14 -38.92 3.97
CA LYS A 67 -11.01 -39.08 5.15
C LYS A 67 -12.12 -38.04 5.23
N LEU A 68 -11.86 -36.84 4.73
CA LEU A 68 -12.83 -35.77 4.60
C LEU A 68 -13.75 -35.95 3.38
N GLY A 69 -13.54 -36.97 2.56
CA GLY A 69 -14.35 -37.30 1.39
C GLY A 69 -13.99 -36.49 0.12
N TYR A 70 -12.81 -35.88 0.08
CA TYR A 70 -12.35 -35.12 -1.08
C TYR A 70 -11.53 -35.98 -2.05
N THR A 71 -11.62 -35.64 -3.33
CA THR A 71 -10.76 -36.12 -4.42
C THR A 71 -9.85 -34.99 -4.87
N PRO A 72 -8.80 -35.23 -5.68
CA PRO A 72 -7.98 -34.16 -6.22
C PRO A 72 -8.81 -33.06 -6.91
N GLU A 73 -9.88 -33.44 -7.62
CA GLU A 73 -10.75 -32.52 -8.35
C GLU A 73 -11.54 -31.62 -7.42
N THR A 74 -12.06 -32.17 -6.31
CA THR A 74 -12.89 -31.41 -5.37
C THR A 74 -12.06 -30.66 -4.32
N ALA A 75 -10.82 -31.11 -4.05
CA ALA A 75 -9.87 -30.43 -3.18
C ALA A 75 -9.08 -29.33 -3.89
N HIS A 76 -8.98 -29.37 -5.22
CA HIS A 76 -8.15 -28.47 -6.03
C HIS A 76 -8.33 -27.00 -5.65
N ASP A 77 -9.57 -26.49 -5.74
CA ASP A 77 -9.88 -25.09 -5.46
C ASP A 77 -9.61 -24.73 -4.00
N ILE A 78 -9.79 -25.67 -3.07
CA ILE A 78 -9.52 -25.45 -1.64
C ILE A 78 -8.02 -25.30 -1.39
N ILE A 79 -7.21 -26.14 -2.03
CA ILE A 79 -5.74 -26.17 -1.89
C ILE A 79 -5.09 -25.00 -2.64
N GLN A 80 -5.61 -24.64 -3.82
CA GLN A 80 -5.07 -23.54 -4.63
C GLN A 80 -5.54 -22.16 -4.16
N ASN A 81 -6.59 -22.06 -3.35
CA ASN A 81 -7.05 -20.80 -2.77
C ASN A 81 -6.12 -20.29 -1.64
N ARG A 82 -4.82 -20.21 -1.96
CA ARG A 82 -3.74 -19.68 -1.13
C ARG A 82 -3.28 -18.33 -1.69
N PHE A 83 -2.54 -17.60 -0.86
CA PHE A 83 -1.88 -16.39 -1.32
C PHE A 83 -0.71 -16.74 -2.24
N HIS A 84 -0.69 -16.11 -3.41
CA HIS A 84 0.45 -16.20 -4.33
C HIS A 84 1.51 -15.21 -3.90
N TYR A 85 2.58 -15.70 -3.27
CA TYR A 85 3.74 -14.89 -2.88
C TYR A 85 4.69 -14.66 -4.06
N ASN A 86 4.15 -14.17 -5.18
CA ASN A 86 4.94 -13.76 -6.33
C ASN A 86 5.29 -12.29 -6.19
N ILE A 87 6.58 -11.96 -6.29
CA ILE A 87 7.03 -10.57 -6.25
C ILE A 87 6.80 -9.95 -7.63
N ASP A 88 5.86 -9.01 -7.69
CA ASP A 88 5.76 -8.11 -8.83
C ASP A 88 6.87 -7.06 -8.74
N TRP A 89 7.98 -7.34 -9.44
CA TRP A 89 9.15 -6.47 -9.48
C TRP A 89 8.85 -5.08 -10.06
N LEU A 90 7.92 -4.96 -11.00
CA LEU A 90 7.58 -3.67 -11.60
C LEU A 90 6.88 -2.78 -10.57
N SER A 91 5.86 -3.32 -9.89
CA SER A 91 5.16 -2.63 -8.81
C SER A 91 6.10 -2.28 -7.65
N LEU A 92 7.02 -3.18 -7.31
CA LEU A 92 8.00 -2.94 -6.24
C LEU A 92 8.96 -1.80 -6.60
N ILE A 93 9.51 -1.79 -7.82
CA ILE A 93 10.40 -0.72 -8.31
C ILE A 93 9.65 0.61 -8.38
N LEU A 94 8.41 0.60 -8.88
CA LEU A 94 7.59 1.81 -8.98
C LEU A 94 7.30 2.40 -7.58
N MET A 95 6.91 1.56 -6.62
CA MET A 95 6.73 1.98 -5.23
C MET A 95 8.02 2.57 -4.65
N ALA A 96 9.16 1.91 -4.85
CA ALA A 96 10.45 2.41 -4.38
C ALA A 96 10.82 3.76 -5.02
N ALA A 97 10.60 3.92 -6.32
CA ALA A 97 10.85 5.16 -7.04
C ALA A 97 9.97 6.31 -6.53
N VAL A 98 8.67 6.05 -6.29
CA VAL A 98 7.74 7.04 -5.73
C VAL A 98 8.18 7.46 -4.32
N LEU A 99 8.55 6.51 -3.46
CA LEU A 99 9.05 6.81 -2.10
C LEU A 99 10.34 7.64 -2.14
N ILE A 100 11.32 7.23 -2.94
CA ILE A 100 12.58 7.97 -3.09
C ILE A 100 12.31 9.37 -3.63
N GLY A 101 11.49 9.49 -4.68
CA GLY A 101 11.12 10.77 -5.28
C GLY A 101 10.46 11.72 -4.27
N TYR A 102 9.54 11.19 -3.45
CA TYR A 102 8.91 11.94 -2.36
C TYR A 102 9.95 12.46 -1.36
N PHE A 103 10.87 11.62 -0.89
CA PHE A 103 11.90 12.05 0.07
C PHE A 103 12.87 13.07 -0.53
N VAL A 104 13.29 12.89 -1.79
CA VAL A 104 14.14 13.86 -2.49
C VAL A 104 13.44 15.22 -2.58
N PHE A 105 12.16 15.23 -2.98
CA PHE A 105 11.36 16.44 -3.01
C PHE A 105 11.24 17.07 -1.61
N LEU A 106 10.90 16.27 -0.60
CA LEU A 106 10.73 16.71 0.78
C LEU A 106 12.01 17.39 1.30
N PHE A 107 13.18 16.76 1.14
CA PHE A 107 14.43 17.34 1.61
C PHE A 107 14.79 18.62 0.87
N ARG A 108 14.57 18.67 -0.44
CA ARG A 108 14.91 19.83 -1.26
C ARG A 108 13.99 21.02 -0.99
N ALA A 109 12.69 20.79 -0.82
CA ALA A 109 11.73 21.82 -0.44
C ALA A 109 11.96 22.30 1.00
N SER A 110 12.24 21.36 1.91
CA SER A 110 12.47 21.63 3.32
C SER A 110 13.74 22.46 3.58
N ASP A 111 14.84 22.21 2.85
CA ASP A 111 16.08 23.01 2.99
C ASP A 111 15.83 24.51 2.75
N LYS A 112 14.95 24.85 1.79
CA LYS A 112 14.59 26.24 1.51
C LYS A 112 13.87 26.87 2.70
N GLU A 113 12.80 26.24 3.17
CA GLU A 113 11.99 26.71 4.31
C GLU A 113 12.82 26.83 5.59
N TYR A 114 13.68 25.84 5.87
CA TYR A 114 14.56 25.89 7.03
C TYR A 114 15.55 27.05 6.95
N ARG A 115 16.11 27.35 5.77
CA ARG A 115 17.00 28.51 5.59
C ARG A 115 16.27 29.82 5.79
N GLU A 116 15.06 29.95 5.27
CA GLU A 116 14.21 31.14 5.46
C GLU A 116 13.89 31.37 6.95
N VAL A 117 13.50 30.31 7.68
CA VAL A 117 13.27 30.37 9.13
C VAL A 117 14.53 30.72 9.91
N ILE A 118 15.70 30.19 9.52
CA ILE A 118 16.98 30.53 10.15
C ILE A 118 17.33 31.99 9.90
N ALA A 119 17.16 32.48 8.66
CA ALA A 119 17.43 33.88 8.31
C ALA A 119 16.48 34.84 9.05
N GLU A 120 15.21 34.48 9.21
CA GLU A 120 14.24 35.25 9.98
C GLU A 120 14.62 35.32 11.47
N LYS A 121 15.04 34.20 12.07
CA LYS A 121 15.32 34.13 13.52
C LYS A 121 16.71 34.59 13.93
N PHE A 122 17.71 34.44 13.06
CA PHE A 122 19.12 34.67 13.40
C PHE A 122 19.81 35.70 12.50
N GLY A 123 19.13 36.22 11.48
CA GLY A 123 19.71 37.09 10.46
C GLY A 123 20.49 36.32 9.39
N ASP A 124 20.79 36.99 8.28
CA ASP A 124 21.63 36.41 7.23
C ASP A 124 23.04 36.17 7.77
N ARG A 125 23.49 34.91 7.72
CA ARG A 125 24.92 34.61 7.81
C ARG A 125 25.58 35.16 6.55
N LYS A 126 26.21 36.33 6.68
CA LYS A 126 27.26 36.76 5.75
C LYS A 126 28.38 35.72 5.71
#